data_AF-A0A942T6N6-F1
#
_entry.id   AF-A0A942T6N6-F1
#
_cell.length_a   1.000
_cell.length_b   1.000
_cell.length_c   1.000
_cell.angle_alpha   90.00
_cell.angle_beta   90.00
_cell.angle_gamma   90.00
#
_symmetry.space_group_name_H-M   'P 1'
#
loop_
_entity.id
_entity.type
_entity.pdbx_description
1 polymer ?
#
loop_
_entity_poly.entity_id
_entity_poly.type
_entity_poly.pdbx_seq_one_letter_code
_entity_poly.pdbx_strand_id
1 'polypeptide(L)'
;MNELQVFSELHKFLNGLGEMNCTLAPKSLSLGYIPLRFGRRFSKFATLYGEKRYNCLILHVDPGNPESIKGKMIQKEIQELFHFEIKEMRSFALKKHEVFIPFEIIDTKEKLEQLKDFVSKQYKSFVSR
;
A
#
# COMPACT_ATOMS: atom_id res chain seq x y z
N MET A 1 -4.64 -2.89 18.04
CA MET A 1 -5.22 -3.70 16.95
C MET A 1 -4.18 -4.72 16.56
N ASN A 2 -4.58 -5.96 16.26
CA ASN A 2 -3.61 -6.95 15.79
C ASN A 2 -3.44 -6.88 14.26
N GLU A 3 -2.30 -7.34 13.77
CA GLU A 3 -1.94 -7.25 12.33
C GLU A 3 -2.92 -8.00 11.42
N LEU A 4 -3.53 -9.10 11.90
CA LEU A 4 -4.52 -9.85 11.14
C LEU A 4 -5.82 -9.05 10.94
N GLN A 5 -6.25 -8.31 11.96
CA GLN A 5 -7.38 -7.38 11.87
C GLN A 5 -7.07 -6.26 10.87
N VAL A 6 -5.86 -5.68 10.94
CA VAL A 6 -5.42 -4.65 9.98
C VAL A 6 -5.44 -5.19 8.55
N PHE A 7 -4.88 -6.38 8.31
CA PHE A 7 -4.88 -7.03 7.00
C PHE A 7 -6.32 -7.23 6.47
N SER A 8 -7.20 -7.81 7.30
CA SER A 8 -8.59 -8.08 6.93
C SER A 8 -9.33 -6.79 6.56
N GLU A 9 -9.19 -5.73 7.36
CA GLU A 9 -9.86 -4.46 7.13
C GLU A 9 -9.31 -3.73 5.90
N LEU A 10 -8.00 -3.74 5.70
CA LEU A 10 -7.39 -3.18 4.50
C LEU A 10 -7.78 -3.96 3.24
N HIS A 11 -7.89 -5.29 3.31
CA HIS A 11 -8.36 -6.09 2.17
C HIS A 11 -9.77 -5.71 1.74
N LYS A 12 -10.71 -5.62 2.70
CA LYS A 12 -12.08 -5.17 2.43
C LYS A 12 -12.10 -3.76 1.86
N PHE A 13 -11.36 -2.85 2.49
CA PHE A 13 -11.30 -1.45 2.08
C PHE A 13 -10.74 -1.27 0.66
N LEU A 14 -9.63 -1.94 0.33
CA LEU A 14 -9.03 -1.84 -1.00
C LEU A 14 -9.98 -2.34 -2.09
N ASN A 15 -10.69 -3.45 -1.87
CA ASN A 15 -11.72 -3.92 -2.80
C ASN A 15 -12.91 -2.96 -2.91
N GLY A 16 -13.13 -2.09 -1.92
CA GLY A 16 -14.18 -1.08 -1.92
C GLY A 16 -13.80 0.26 -2.57
N LEU A 17 -12.54 0.45 -2.98
CA LEU A 17 -12.09 1.72 -3.58
C LEU A 17 -12.64 1.96 -5.00
N GLY A 18 -13.04 0.90 -5.70
CA GLY A 18 -13.57 0.96 -7.07
C GLY A 18 -13.51 -0.40 -7.75
N GLU A 19 -13.76 -0.45 -9.05
CA GLU A 19 -13.57 -1.68 -9.83
C GLU A 19 -12.09 -2.07 -9.84
N MET A 20 -11.78 -3.24 -9.27
CA MET A 20 -10.43 -3.75 -9.13
C MET A 20 -10.35 -5.23 -9.46
N ASN A 21 -9.25 -5.63 -10.08
CA ASN A 21 -8.84 -7.02 -10.15
C ASN A 21 -7.92 -7.32 -8.96
N CYS A 22 -8.33 -8.29 -8.14
CA CYS A 22 -7.53 -8.81 -7.03
C CYS A 22 -6.79 -10.07 -7.49
N THR A 23 -5.46 -10.05 -7.39
CA THR A 23 -4.59 -11.15 -7.81
C THR A 23 -3.85 -11.74 -6.62
N LEU A 24 -3.87 -13.06 -6.47
CA LEU A 24 -3.08 -13.77 -5.48
C LEU A 24 -1.73 -14.16 -6.09
N ALA A 25 -0.64 -13.85 -5.39
CA ALA A 25 0.68 -14.25 -5.83
C ALA A 25 0.86 -15.77 -5.69
N PRO A 26 1.49 -16.46 -6.67
CA PRO A 26 1.77 -17.88 -6.56
C PRO A 26 2.74 -18.13 -5.40
N LYS A 27 2.35 -18.98 -4.44
CA LYS A 27 3.17 -19.41 -3.29
C LYS A 27 3.44 -18.35 -2.21
N SER A 28 2.74 -17.22 -2.21
CA SER A 28 2.81 -16.24 -1.11
C SER A 28 1.44 -15.76 -0.65
N LEU A 29 1.33 -15.37 0.62
CA LEU A 29 0.13 -14.71 1.17
C LEU A 29 0.14 -13.22 0.79
N SER A 30 0.20 -12.95 -0.52
CA SER A 30 0.26 -11.59 -1.05
C SER A 30 -0.88 -11.33 -2.04
N LEU A 31 -1.66 -10.29 -1.76
CA LEU A 31 -2.80 -9.86 -2.59
C LEU A 31 -2.43 -8.58 -3.33
N GLY A 32 -2.43 -8.62 -4.66
CA GLY A 32 -2.23 -7.45 -5.52
C GLY A 32 -3.54 -6.86 -6.00
N TYR A 33 -3.65 -5.54 -5.98
CA TYR A 33 -4.85 -4.78 -6.38
C TYR A 33 -4.53 -3.96 -7.63
N ILE A 34 -5.23 -4.26 -8.71
CA ILE A 34 -5.05 -3.61 -10.02
C ILE A 34 -6.38 -2.94 -10.39
N PRO A 35 -6.43 -1.60 -10.50
CA PRO A 35 -7.65 -0.91 -10.92
C PRO A 35 -8.10 -1.34 -12.31
N LEU A 36 -9.40 -1.43 -12.54
CA LEU A 36 -9.99 -1.69 -13.85
C LEU A 36 -10.54 -0.39 -14.45
N ARG A 37 -10.30 -0.18 -15.74
CA ARG A 37 -10.98 0.85 -16.53
C ARG A 37 -11.02 0.41 -17.98
N PHE A 38 -12.16 0.60 -18.63
CA PHE A 38 -12.31 0.28 -20.05
C PHE A 38 -11.23 1.00 -20.89
N GLY A 39 -10.49 0.23 -21.69
CA GLY A 39 -9.51 0.76 -22.64
C GLY A 39 -8.15 1.16 -22.06
N ARG A 40 -7.87 1.00 -20.75
CA ARG A 40 -6.54 1.24 -20.17
C ARG A 40 -6.07 0.08 -19.30
N ARG A 41 -4.85 -0.38 -19.54
CA ARG A 41 -4.15 -1.32 -18.67
C ARG A 41 -3.51 -0.54 -17.52
N PHE A 42 -4.11 -0.60 -16.33
CA PHE A 42 -3.48 -0.04 -15.15
C PHE A 42 -2.40 -0.98 -14.62
N SER A 43 -1.32 -0.37 -14.16
CA SER A 43 -0.35 -1.02 -13.29
C SER A 43 -0.99 -1.36 -11.95
N LYS A 44 -0.39 -2.28 -11.22
CA LYS A 44 -0.78 -2.57 -9.83
C LYS A 44 -0.73 -1.29 -9.01
N PHE A 45 -1.77 -1.06 -8.20
CA PHE A 45 -1.87 0.08 -7.28
C PHE A 45 -1.38 -0.28 -5.88
N ALA A 46 -1.76 -1.45 -5.37
CA ALA A 46 -1.39 -1.87 -4.03
C ALA A 46 -1.02 -3.36 -3.96
N THR A 47 -0.21 -3.73 -2.98
CA THR A 47 -0.05 -5.11 -2.54
C THR A 47 -0.24 -5.19 -1.03
N LEU A 48 -1.09 -6.09 -0.55
CA LEU A 48 -1.08 -6.51 0.86
C LEU A 48 -0.22 -7.75 1.00
N TYR A 49 0.82 -7.66 1.83
CA TYR A 49 1.64 -8.81 2.22
C TYR A 49 1.22 -9.27 3.62
N GLY A 50 0.91 -10.55 3.75
CA GLY A 50 0.47 -11.21 4.99
C GLY A 50 1.37 -12.36 5.42
N GLU A 51 2.66 -12.33 5.09
CA GLU A 51 3.60 -13.39 5.49
C GLU A 51 4.28 -13.08 6.83
N LYS A 52 4.63 -14.14 7.59
CA LYS A 52 5.12 -14.07 8.99
C LYS A 52 6.24 -13.07 9.28
N ARG A 53 7.04 -12.66 8.30
CA ARG A 53 8.15 -11.70 8.46
C ARG A 53 7.94 -10.38 7.72
N TYR A 54 6.79 -10.23 7.05
CA TYR A 54 6.56 -9.16 6.10
C TYR A 54 5.06 -8.81 6.02
N ASN A 55 4.51 -8.35 7.14
CA ASN A 55 3.14 -7.86 7.22
C ASN A 55 3.11 -6.36 6.91
N CYS A 56 2.73 -6.02 5.68
CA CYS A 56 2.69 -4.63 5.25
C CYS A 56 1.71 -4.40 4.09
N LEU A 57 1.31 -3.14 3.97
CA LEU A 57 0.73 -2.58 2.77
C LEU A 57 1.84 -1.93 1.95
N ILE A 58 1.89 -2.25 0.66
CA ILE A 58 2.75 -1.59 -0.31
C ILE A 58 1.86 -0.82 -1.28
N LEU A 59 2.10 0.47 -1.44
CA LEU A 59 1.50 1.27 -2.51
C LEU A 59 2.50 1.41 -3.66
N HIS A 60 2.05 1.15 -4.86
CA HIS A 60 2.80 1.31 -6.10
C HIS A 60 2.47 2.67 -6.68
N VAL A 61 3.46 3.55 -6.75
CA VAL A 61 3.28 4.94 -7.17
C VAL A 61 4.19 5.24 -8.35
N ASP A 62 3.64 5.88 -9.38
CA ASP A 62 4.38 6.17 -10.62
C ASP A 62 5.04 4.96 -11.30
N PRO A 63 4.31 3.83 -11.44
CA PRO A 63 4.87 2.64 -12.07
C PRO A 63 5.25 2.94 -13.53
N GLY A 64 6.49 2.58 -13.91
CA GLY A 64 7.03 2.82 -15.26
C GLY A 64 7.97 4.01 -15.37
N ASN A 65 8.13 4.83 -14.32
CA ASN A 65 9.09 5.94 -14.30
C ASN A 65 10.26 5.65 -13.32
N PRO A 66 11.43 5.20 -13.81
CA PRO A 66 12.58 4.85 -12.96
C PRO A 66 13.23 6.06 -12.27
N GLU A 67 13.00 7.27 -12.80
CA GLU A 67 13.53 8.53 -12.26
C GLU A 67 12.57 9.21 -11.28
N SER A 68 11.38 8.63 -11.07
CA SER A 68 10.41 9.19 -10.13
C SER A 68 10.94 9.20 -8.70
N ILE A 69 10.77 10.34 -8.03
CA ILE A 69 11.00 10.50 -6.59
C ILE A 69 9.70 10.40 -5.77
N LYS A 70 8.55 10.20 -6.43
CA LYS A 70 7.23 10.25 -5.77
C LYS A 70 7.10 9.23 -4.64
N GLY A 71 7.56 8.00 -4.82
CA GLY A 71 7.51 6.99 -3.75
C GLY A 71 8.31 7.39 -2.53
N LYS A 72 9.49 7.99 -2.71
CA LYS A 72 10.28 8.52 -1.58
C LYS A 72 9.57 9.66 -0.86
N MET A 73 8.95 10.58 -1.60
CA MET A 73 8.21 11.69 -1.00
C MET A 73 7.00 11.20 -0.20
N ILE A 74 6.20 10.31 -0.78
CA ILE A 74 5.01 9.74 -0.15
C ILE A 74 5.40 8.83 1.04
N GLN A 75 6.52 8.11 0.95
CA GLN A 75 7.09 7.36 2.07
C GLN A 75 7.46 8.28 3.24
N LYS A 76 8.05 9.45 2.95
CA LYS A 76 8.38 10.42 4.00
C LYS A 76 7.11 10.98 4.65
N GLU A 77 6.11 11.34 3.86
CA GLU A 77 4.82 11.82 4.34
C GLU A 77 4.13 10.81 5.28
N ILE A 78 4.06 9.53 4.90
CA ILE A 78 3.40 8.50 5.72
C ILE A 78 4.18 8.18 7.00
N GLN A 79 5.51 8.27 6.95
CA GLN A 79 6.38 8.14 8.12
C GLN A 79 6.19 9.28 9.12
N GLU A 80 6.06 10.51 8.63
CA GLU A 80 5.78 11.68 9.47
C GLU A 80 4.38 11.58 10.08
N LEU A 81 3.38 11.12 9.31
CA LEU A 81 1.99 10.96 9.78
C LEU A 81 1.87 9.94 10.93
N PHE A 82 2.60 8.82 10.84
CA PHE A 82 2.52 7.74 11.83
C PHE A 82 3.72 7.66 12.79
N HIS A 83 4.63 8.63 12.72
CA HIS A 83 5.83 8.72 13.56
C HIS A 83 6.67 7.43 13.59
N PHE A 84 7.05 6.92 12.41
CA PHE A 84 7.90 5.72 12.30
C PHE A 84 9.03 5.90 11.29
N GLU A 85 10.09 5.11 11.44
CA GLU A 85 11.17 5.03 10.47
C GLU A 85 11.27 3.61 9.88
N ILE A 86 10.99 3.50 8.57
CA ILE A 86 11.02 2.18 7.90
C ILE A 86 12.41 1.54 7.91
N LYS A 87 13.47 2.35 7.94
CA LYS A 87 14.86 1.87 7.98
C LYS A 87 15.21 1.21 9.31
N GLU A 88 14.58 1.63 10.39
CA GLU A 88 14.73 0.99 11.70
C GLU A 88 13.90 -0.29 11.78
N MET A 89 12.74 -0.30 11.13
CA MET A 89 11.83 -1.45 11.14
C MET A 89 12.21 -2.56 10.17
N ARG A 90 12.94 -2.23 9.08
CA ARG A 90 13.23 -3.13 7.97
C ARG A 90 14.59 -2.85 7.35
N SER A 91 15.34 -3.89 7.03
CA SER A 91 16.71 -3.83 6.52
C SER A 91 16.84 -3.80 4.99
N PHE A 92 15.73 -3.78 4.24
CA PHE A 92 15.78 -3.82 2.77
C PHE A 92 15.84 -2.42 2.14
N ALA A 93 16.40 -2.36 0.92
CA ALA A 93 16.40 -1.13 0.13
C ALA A 93 14.99 -0.81 -0.38
N LEU A 94 14.46 0.36 -0.02
CA LEU A 94 13.19 0.86 -0.53
C LEU A 94 13.27 1.11 -2.03
N LYS A 95 12.33 0.55 -2.79
CA LYS A 95 12.20 0.89 -4.22
C LYS A 95 11.63 2.30 -4.37
N LYS A 96 12.12 3.05 -5.36
CA LYS A 96 11.74 4.45 -5.60
C LYS A 96 10.24 4.67 -5.88
N HIS A 97 9.55 3.64 -6.39
CA HIS A 97 8.15 3.65 -6.81
C HIS A 97 7.24 2.86 -5.85
N GLU A 98 7.74 2.48 -4.68
CA GLU A 98 6.97 1.77 -3.67
C GLU A 98 6.95 2.57 -2.37
N VAL A 99 5.82 2.52 -1.68
CA VAL A 99 5.62 3.06 -0.34
C VAL A 99 5.23 1.92 0.58
N PHE A 100 5.99 1.71 1.63
CA PHE A 100 5.86 0.61 2.58
C PHE A 100 5.23 1.09 3.88
N ILE A 101 4.20 0.38 4.31
CA ILE A 101 3.42 0.68 5.50
C ILE A 101 3.31 -0.61 6.32
N PRO A 102 4.19 -0.82 7.31
CA PRO A 102 4.14 -1.99 8.20
C PRO A 102 2.82 -2.02 8.98
N PHE A 103 2.25 -3.19 9.24
CA PHE A 103 1.01 -3.25 10.04
C PHE A 103 1.25 -3.00 11.52
N GLU A 104 2.48 -3.20 12.00
CA GLU A 104 2.89 -2.99 13.38
C GLU A 104 2.67 -1.54 13.84
N ILE A 105 2.71 -0.58 12.92
CA ILE A 105 2.46 0.84 13.25
C ILE A 105 0.97 1.18 13.38
N ILE A 106 0.07 0.31 12.91
CA ILE A 106 -1.39 0.49 12.90
C ILE A 106 -1.99 -0.22 14.13
N ASP A 107 -1.68 0.31 15.30
CA ASP A 107 -2.08 -0.24 16.59
C ASP A 107 -3.46 0.24 17.08
N THR A 108 -4.07 1.24 16.44
CA THR A 108 -5.40 1.75 16.80
C THR A 108 -6.34 1.82 15.60
N LYS A 109 -7.66 1.86 15.87
CA LYS A 109 -8.68 2.06 14.84
C LYS A 109 -8.53 3.43 14.17
N GLU A 110 -8.19 4.45 14.94
CA GLU A 110 -7.95 5.79 14.43
C GLU A 110 -6.83 5.82 13.39
N LYS A 111 -5.68 5.18 13.68
CA LYS A 111 -4.60 5.06 12.71
C LYS A 111 -5.01 4.30 11.46
N LEU A 112 -5.85 3.27 11.59
CA LEU A 112 -6.38 2.54 10.44
C LEU A 112 -7.26 3.44 9.56
N GLU A 113 -8.12 4.27 10.15
CA GLU A 113 -8.94 5.22 9.38
C GLU A 113 -8.08 6.30 8.72
N GLN A 114 -7.09 6.86 9.42
CA GLN A 114 -6.11 7.78 8.83
C GLN A 114 -5.36 7.14 7.64
N LEU A 115 -5.00 5.85 7.76
CA LEU A 115 -4.37 5.11 6.68
C LEU A 115 -5.32 4.93 5.49
N LYS A 116 -6.59 4.59 5.72
CA LYS A 116 -7.60 4.48 4.66
C LYS A 116 -7.80 5.81 3.93
N ASP A 117 -7.84 6.92 4.65
CA ASP A 117 -7.93 8.27 4.07
C ASP A 117 -6.71 8.59 3.20
N PHE A 118 -5.52 8.28 3.71
CA PHE A 118 -4.27 8.44 2.97
C PHE A 118 -4.28 7.61 1.68
N VAL A 119 -4.60 6.32 1.77
CA VAL A 119 -4.68 5.41 0.61
C VAL A 119 -5.72 5.88 -0.40
N SER A 120 -6.88 6.38 0.06
CA SER A 120 -7.91 6.94 -0.81
C SER A 120 -7.41 8.13 -1.64
N LYS A 121 -6.64 9.04 -1.02
CA LYS A 121 -6.02 10.18 -1.72
C LYS A 121 -5.02 9.71 -2.77
N GLN A 122 -4.19 8.71 -2.42
CA GLN A 122 -3.22 8.14 -3.37
C GLN A 122 -3.94 7.41 -4.52
N TYR A 123 -5.01 6.68 -4.24
CA TYR A 123 -5.81 5.97 -5.24
C TYR A 123 -6.44 6.95 -6.25
N LYS A 124 -7.09 8.01 -5.78
CA LYS A 124 -7.65 9.07 -6.64
C LYS A 124 -6.60 9.66 -7.58
N SER A 125 -5.41 9.95 -7.04
CA SER A 125 -4.27 10.46 -7.83
C SER A 125 -3.70 9.43 -8.80
N PHE A 126 -3.83 8.13 -8.50
CA PHE A 126 -3.37 7.04 -9.36
C PHE A 126 -4.28 6.83 -10.57
N VAL A 127 -5.61 6.83 -10.36
CA VAL A 127 -6.60 6.57 -11.43
C VAL A 127 -6.92 7.79 -12.29
N SER A 128 -6.57 9.00 -11.83
CA SER A 128 -6.76 10.25 -12.58
C SER A 128 -5.66 10.51 -13.62
N ARG A 129 -4.62 9.68 -13.66
CA ARG A 129 -3.58 9.69 -14.70
C ARG A 129 -4.09 9.01 -15.95
#